data_AF-A0A9E3C4Z7-F1
#
_entry.id   AF-A0A9E3C4Z7-F1
#
_cell.length_a   1.000
_cell.length_b   1.000
_cell.length_c   1.000
_cell.angle_alpha   90.00
_cell.angle_beta   90.00
_cell.angle_gamma   90.00
#
_symmetry.space_group_name_H-M   'P 1'
#
loop_
_entity.id
_entity.type
_entity.pdbx_description
1 polymer ?
#
loop_
_entity_poly.entity_id
_entity_poly.type
_entity_poly.pdbx_seq_one_letter_code
_entity_poly.pdbx_strand_id
1 'polypeptide(L)'
;MDGRTNVEAAPHVKVRRLGGNIGAEISGVELGKLGDAEFAVIHDALVRHEVIVFRDQDITIEQQMDFGRRFGDLSIHPFSPNLDDKREVIVLDNHKDNPPHLTDQWHADETFRAAPPLGTILRARVSPEIGGDTLFSSMTAAYAGLSEPMKRYIHGMEALHDFKPWRPLFTSSEAHQKKLREIEARWPPQWHPVVRVHPISGRRILNVQAQFCVKLRGLREDESDMILKYLYSRAAIPEYQLR
;
A
#
# COMPACT_ATOMS: atom_id res chain seq x y z
N MET A 1 -18.22 17.15 -2.79
CA MET A 1 -18.69 17.16 -4.19
C MET A 1 -19.22 15.78 -4.48
N ASP A 2 -20.46 15.71 -4.98
CA ASP A 2 -21.24 14.50 -5.25
C ASP A 2 -20.46 13.53 -6.15
N GLY A 3 -20.01 12.41 -5.58
CA GLY A 3 -19.23 11.37 -6.24
C GLY A 3 -20.08 10.49 -7.15
N ARG A 4 -20.66 11.07 -8.20
CA ARG A 4 -21.19 10.29 -9.30
C ARG A 4 -20.01 9.61 -9.96
N THR A 5 -19.90 8.31 -9.78
CA THR A 5 -19.04 7.47 -10.60
C THR A 5 -19.36 7.75 -12.06
N ASN A 6 -18.35 8.01 -12.89
CA ASN A 6 -18.46 8.21 -14.33
C ASN A 6 -18.91 6.94 -15.11
N VAL A 7 -19.69 6.05 -14.50
CA VAL A 7 -20.21 4.81 -15.12
C VAL A 7 -21.01 5.12 -16.38
N GLU A 8 -21.61 6.32 -16.49
CA GLU A 8 -22.33 6.76 -17.69
C GLU A 8 -21.43 6.83 -18.95
N ALA A 9 -20.11 7.02 -18.80
CA ALA A 9 -19.18 7.10 -19.93
C ALA A 9 -18.72 5.74 -20.46
N ALA A 10 -18.84 4.67 -19.67
CA ALA A 10 -18.43 3.31 -20.05
C ALA A 10 -19.40 2.28 -19.44
N PRO A 11 -20.65 2.18 -19.95
CA PRO A 11 -21.73 1.43 -19.33
C PRO A 11 -21.51 -0.10 -19.33
N HIS A 12 -20.57 -0.60 -20.14
CA HIS A 12 -20.17 -2.01 -20.16
C HIS A 12 -19.24 -2.38 -19.00
N VAL A 13 -18.59 -1.39 -18.37
CA VAL A 13 -17.71 -1.60 -17.21
C VAL A 13 -18.56 -1.83 -15.97
N LYS A 14 -18.35 -2.97 -15.31
CA LYS A 14 -19.09 -3.36 -14.10
C LYS A 14 -18.17 -3.29 -12.90
N VAL A 15 -18.63 -2.63 -11.83
CA VAL A 15 -17.94 -2.54 -10.54
C VAL A 15 -18.78 -3.27 -9.49
N ARG A 16 -18.31 -4.43 -9.04
CA ARG A 16 -18.98 -5.27 -8.04
C ARG A 16 -18.25 -5.18 -6.72
N ARG A 17 -18.91 -4.70 -5.67
CA ARG A 17 -18.30 -4.65 -4.33
C ARG A 17 -17.96 -6.06 -3.83
N LEU A 18 -16.77 -6.19 -3.24
CA LEU A 18 -16.32 -7.43 -2.59
C LEU A 18 -16.48 -7.37 -1.08
N GLY A 19 -16.32 -6.18 -0.48
CA GLY A 19 -16.43 -5.99 0.97
C GLY A 19 -17.27 -4.80 1.41
N GLY A 20 -17.53 -4.76 2.72
CA GLY A 20 -18.31 -3.70 3.38
C GLY A 20 -17.59 -2.35 3.44
N ASN A 21 -16.27 -2.37 3.59
CA ASN A 21 -15.43 -1.16 3.72
C ASN A 21 -14.36 -1.01 2.63
N ILE A 22 -13.99 -2.12 1.97
CA ILE A 22 -12.89 -2.20 1.02
C ILE A 22 -13.18 -3.26 -0.03
N GLY A 23 -12.60 -3.11 -1.21
CA GLY A 23 -12.63 -4.12 -2.27
C GLY A 23 -13.78 -3.95 -3.26
N ALA A 24 -13.41 -3.93 -4.53
CA ALA A 24 -14.33 -4.15 -5.65
C ALA A 24 -13.67 -4.98 -6.75
N GLU A 25 -14.44 -5.80 -7.43
CA GLU A 25 -14.05 -6.46 -8.66
C GLU A 25 -14.56 -5.65 -9.85
N ILE A 26 -13.67 -5.40 -10.82
CA ILE A 26 -13.99 -4.70 -12.05
C ILE A 26 -13.96 -5.69 -13.21
N SER A 27 -15.03 -5.70 -14.01
CA SER A 27 -15.15 -6.54 -15.22
C SER A 27 -15.68 -5.73 -16.41
N GLY A 28 -15.57 -6.31 -17.60
CA GLY A 28 -15.91 -5.64 -18.86
C GLY A 28 -14.78 -4.75 -19.41
N VAL A 29 -13.53 -4.99 -19.02
CA VAL A 29 -12.35 -4.24 -19.48
C VAL A 29 -11.20 -5.16 -19.87
N GLU A 30 -10.33 -4.69 -20.77
CA GLU A 30 -9.05 -5.30 -21.11
C GLU A 30 -7.93 -4.32 -20.74
N LEU A 31 -7.16 -4.60 -19.69
CA LEU A 31 -6.17 -3.66 -19.14
C LEU A 31 -5.12 -3.20 -20.18
N GLY A 32 -4.79 -4.07 -21.14
CA GLY A 32 -3.83 -3.77 -22.21
C GLY A 32 -4.34 -2.84 -23.33
N LYS A 33 -5.64 -2.49 -23.33
CA LYS A 33 -6.29 -1.67 -24.37
C LYS A 33 -7.30 -0.66 -23.81
N LEU A 34 -7.10 -0.20 -22.58
CA LEU A 34 -8.04 0.69 -21.88
C LEU A 34 -8.16 2.08 -22.55
N GLY A 35 -9.39 2.44 -22.88
CA GLY A 35 -9.75 3.83 -23.23
C GLY A 35 -9.85 4.73 -22.00
N ASP A 36 -9.92 6.05 -22.22
CA ASP A 36 -9.98 7.04 -21.13
C ASP A 36 -11.26 6.95 -20.30
N ALA A 37 -12.39 6.64 -20.93
CA ALA A 37 -13.66 6.47 -20.23
C ALA A 37 -13.63 5.28 -19.25
N GLU A 38 -13.03 4.17 -19.66
CA GLU A 38 -12.88 2.98 -18.82
C GLU A 38 -11.89 3.25 -17.67
N PHE A 39 -10.78 3.92 -17.98
CA PHE A 39 -9.81 4.32 -16.96
C PHE A 39 -10.42 5.26 -15.91
N ALA A 40 -11.27 6.21 -16.31
CA ALA A 40 -11.95 7.10 -15.37
C ALA A 40 -12.83 6.31 -14.37
N VAL A 41 -13.56 5.29 -14.84
CA VAL A 41 -14.33 4.39 -13.97
C VAL A 41 -13.42 3.61 -13.02
N ILE A 42 -12.30 3.08 -13.52
CA ILE A 42 -11.30 2.35 -12.73
C ILE A 42 -10.69 3.24 -11.65
N HIS A 43 -10.29 4.47 -11.99
CA HIS A 43 -9.70 5.42 -11.06
C HIS A 43 -10.68 5.78 -9.94
N ASP A 44 -11.93 6.12 -10.28
CA ASP A 44 -12.98 6.39 -9.30
C ASP A 44 -13.25 5.17 -8.39
N ALA A 45 -13.26 3.97 -8.98
CA ALA A 45 -13.44 2.73 -8.24
C ALA A 45 -12.28 2.49 -7.25
N LEU A 46 -11.02 2.71 -7.65
CA LEU A 46 -9.87 2.61 -6.74
C LEU A 46 -9.99 3.60 -5.57
N VAL A 47 -10.30 4.87 -5.86
CA VAL A 47 -10.42 5.92 -4.83
C VAL A 47 -11.54 5.60 -3.83
N ARG A 48 -12.65 5.01 -4.30
CA ARG A 48 -13.80 4.65 -3.49
C ARG A 48 -13.60 3.35 -2.70
N HIS A 49 -13.06 2.32 -3.36
CA HIS A 49 -13.02 0.96 -2.83
C HIS A 49 -11.66 0.57 -2.27
N GLU A 50 -10.63 1.41 -2.41
CA GLU A 50 -9.26 1.29 -1.89
C GLU A 50 -8.44 0.15 -2.48
N VAL A 51 -9.09 -0.99 -2.77
CA VAL A 51 -8.53 -2.15 -3.47
C VAL A 51 -9.50 -2.52 -4.58
N ILE A 52 -8.96 -2.73 -5.78
CA ILE A 52 -9.72 -3.21 -6.93
C ILE A 52 -9.05 -4.43 -7.55
N VAL A 53 -9.86 -5.38 -8.01
CA VAL A 53 -9.43 -6.66 -8.56
C VAL A 53 -9.93 -6.79 -9.99
N PHE A 54 -9.04 -7.22 -10.88
CA PHE A 54 -9.37 -7.59 -12.26
C PHE A 54 -9.08 -9.07 -12.44
N ARG A 55 -10.09 -9.84 -12.85
CA ARG A 55 -9.93 -11.27 -13.18
C ARG A 55 -9.53 -11.43 -14.64
N ASP A 56 -8.86 -12.55 -14.93
CA ASP A 56 -8.58 -13.04 -16.29
C ASP A 56 -7.87 -12.03 -17.21
N GLN A 57 -6.90 -11.29 -16.65
CA GLN A 57 -6.09 -10.32 -17.40
C GLN A 57 -4.78 -10.95 -17.88
N ASP A 58 -4.74 -11.38 -19.15
CA ASP A 58 -3.50 -11.81 -19.79
C ASP A 58 -2.78 -10.64 -20.48
N ILE A 59 -2.07 -9.86 -19.66
CA ILE A 59 -1.30 -8.70 -20.11
C ILE A 59 0.20 -8.98 -20.20
N THR A 60 0.96 -8.24 -20.99
CA THR A 60 2.43 -8.27 -20.91
C THR A 60 2.95 -7.46 -19.72
N ILE A 61 4.25 -7.52 -19.44
CA ILE A 61 4.86 -6.66 -18.41
C ILE A 61 4.76 -5.19 -18.84
N GLU A 62 4.99 -4.91 -20.12
CA GLU A 62 4.87 -3.58 -20.71
C GLU A 62 3.45 -3.02 -20.52
N GLN A 63 2.43 -3.83 -20.81
CA GLN A 63 1.03 -3.44 -20.57
C GLN A 63 0.72 -3.20 -19.09
N GLN A 64 1.29 -3.98 -18.17
CA GLN A 64 1.16 -3.73 -16.73
C GLN A 64 1.80 -2.40 -16.33
N MET A 65 3.00 -2.10 -16.85
CA MET A 65 3.68 -0.82 -16.62
C MET A 65 2.89 0.35 -17.21
N ASP A 66 2.39 0.21 -18.43
CA ASP A 66 1.59 1.24 -19.09
C ASP A 66 0.28 1.51 -18.34
N PHE A 67 -0.38 0.47 -17.84
CA PHE A 67 -1.53 0.62 -16.94
C PHE A 67 -1.16 1.37 -15.65
N GLY A 68 -0.01 1.05 -15.03
CA GLY A 68 0.49 1.78 -13.86
C GLY A 68 0.79 3.25 -14.14
N ARG A 69 1.37 3.56 -15.31
CA ARG A 69 1.67 4.94 -15.75
C ARG A 69 0.43 5.81 -15.92
N ARG A 70 -0.76 5.22 -16.10
CA ARG A 70 -2.02 5.96 -16.11
C ARG A 70 -2.33 6.62 -14.75
N PHE A 71 -1.79 6.07 -13.65
CA PHE A 71 -1.97 6.61 -12.30
C PHE A 71 -0.85 7.58 -11.88
N GLY A 72 0.37 7.38 -12.38
CA GLY A 72 1.52 8.23 -12.08
C GLY A 72 2.86 7.59 -12.40
N ASP A 73 3.95 8.21 -11.96
CA ASP A 73 5.31 7.70 -12.17
C ASP A 73 5.54 6.37 -11.45
N LEU A 74 6.22 5.43 -12.12
CA LEU A 74 6.60 4.15 -11.55
C LEU A 74 7.88 4.30 -10.73
N SER A 75 7.88 3.80 -9.49
CA SER A 75 9.04 3.85 -8.60
C SER A 75 9.88 2.58 -8.66
N ILE A 76 11.20 2.73 -8.54
CA ILE A 76 12.13 1.61 -8.38
C ILE A 76 12.30 1.32 -6.88
N HIS A 77 12.05 0.08 -6.48
CA HIS A 77 12.22 -0.36 -5.09
C HIS A 77 13.71 -0.57 -4.78
N PRO A 78 14.24 0.05 -3.69
CA PRO A 78 15.68 0.12 -3.46
C PRO A 78 16.28 -1.17 -2.90
N PHE A 79 15.45 -2.04 -2.31
CA PHE A 79 15.90 -3.26 -1.64
C PHE A 79 15.35 -4.56 -2.22
N SER A 80 14.44 -4.47 -3.20
CA SER A 80 13.74 -5.65 -3.73
C SER A 80 14.38 -6.13 -5.03
N PRO A 81 14.27 -7.43 -5.36
CA PRO A 81 14.70 -7.94 -6.65
C PRO A 81 13.86 -7.28 -7.75
N ASN A 82 14.54 -6.59 -8.66
CA ASN A 82 13.91 -5.95 -9.81
C ASN A 82 14.35 -6.69 -11.08
N LEU A 83 13.53 -6.63 -12.14
CA LEU A 83 13.95 -7.12 -13.46
C LEU A 83 15.08 -6.24 -14.02
N ASP A 84 16.11 -6.87 -14.60
CA ASP A 84 17.31 -6.18 -15.07
C ASP A 84 17.01 -5.11 -16.14
N ASP A 85 16.13 -5.40 -17.09
CA ASP A 85 15.72 -4.51 -18.18
C ASP A 85 14.54 -3.59 -17.81
N LYS A 86 13.81 -3.91 -16.74
CA LYS A 86 12.59 -3.21 -16.30
C LYS A 86 12.59 -3.02 -14.78
N ARG A 87 13.45 -2.11 -14.33
CA ARG A 87 13.80 -1.96 -12.91
C ARG A 87 12.65 -1.50 -12.02
N GLU A 88 11.56 -1.00 -12.58
CA GLU A 88 10.32 -0.64 -11.88
C GLU A 88 9.46 -1.87 -11.55
N VAL A 89 9.79 -3.04 -12.09
CA VAL A 89 9.06 -4.29 -11.86
C VAL A 89 9.78 -5.12 -10.80
N ILE A 90 9.11 -5.29 -9.66
CA ILE A 90 9.53 -6.22 -8.62
C ILE A 90 9.05 -7.63 -8.97
N VAL A 91 9.92 -8.63 -8.80
CA VAL A 91 9.56 -10.05 -8.95
C VAL A 91 9.42 -10.69 -7.58
N LEU A 92 8.22 -11.13 -7.25
CA LEU A 92 7.92 -11.90 -6.03
C LEU A 92 7.89 -13.39 -6.37
N ASP A 93 9.05 -14.03 -6.37
CA ASP A 93 9.20 -15.47 -6.62
C ASP A 93 9.34 -16.24 -5.31
N ASN A 94 8.21 -16.62 -4.71
CA ASN A 94 8.19 -17.32 -3.44
C ASN A 94 7.87 -18.81 -3.65
N HIS A 95 8.70 -19.68 -3.07
CA HIS A 95 8.56 -21.14 -3.15
C HIS A 95 9.18 -21.81 -1.92
N LYS A 96 9.15 -23.14 -1.82
CA LYS A 96 9.63 -23.89 -0.63
C LYS A 96 11.05 -23.49 -0.17
N ASP A 97 11.94 -23.19 -1.11
CA ASP A 97 13.35 -22.84 -0.85
C ASP A 97 13.59 -21.31 -0.79
N ASN A 98 12.53 -20.51 -0.95
CA ASN A 98 12.54 -19.04 -0.91
C ASN A 98 11.19 -18.56 -0.35
N PRO A 99 10.97 -18.72 0.97
CA PRO A 99 9.69 -18.37 1.58
C PRO A 99 9.45 -16.85 1.51
N PRO A 100 8.18 -16.39 1.53
CA PRO A 100 7.87 -14.97 1.62
C PRO A 100 8.56 -14.32 2.82
N HIS A 101 9.16 -13.16 2.60
CA HIS A 101 9.84 -12.39 3.63
C HIS A 101 9.31 -10.96 3.61
N LEU A 102 8.91 -10.45 4.78
CA LEU A 102 8.37 -9.09 5.01
C LEU A 102 6.98 -8.80 4.42
N THR A 103 6.42 -9.69 3.60
CA THR A 103 5.06 -9.54 3.06
C THR A 103 4.00 -10.30 3.87
N ASP A 104 4.41 -11.03 4.91
CA ASP A 104 3.59 -11.84 5.80
C ASP A 104 3.11 -11.09 7.06
N GLN A 105 3.25 -9.76 7.06
CA GLN A 105 2.85 -8.87 8.16
C GLN A 105 2.06 -7.68 7.61
N TRP A 106 1.17 -7.09 8.42
CA TRP A 106 0.44 -5.89 8.03
C TRP A 106 1.37 -4.70 7.79
N HIS A 107 1.36 -4.17 6.58
CA HIS A 107 2.16 -3.01 6.19
C HIS A 107 1.49 -2.21 5.07
N ALA A 108 2.03 -1.03 4.83
CA ALA A 108 1.81 -0.23 3.63
C ALA A 108 3.18 0.07 3.02
N ASP A 109 3.30 -0.07 1.71
CA ASP A 109 4.58 -0.06 1.01
C ASP A 109 5.35 1.25 1.18
N GLU A 110 6.67 1.12 1.39
CA GLU A 110 7.66 2.18 1.29
C GLU A 110 7.35 3.49 2.03
N THR A 111 6.62 3.43 3.16
CA THR A 111 6.29 4.63 3.96
C THR A 111 7.51 5.32 4.58
N PHE A 112 8.71 4.74 4.46
CA PHE A 112 9.99 5.41 4.78
C PHE A 112 10.34 6.53 3.79
N ARG A 113 9.67 6.64 2.64
CA ARG A 113 9.87 7.73 1.67
C ARG A 113 9.16 9.01 2.11
N ALA A 114 9.69 10.17 1.69
CA ALA A 114 9.04 11.46 1.91
C ALA A 114 7.69 11.55 1.18
N ALA A 115 7.62 10.96 -0.02
CA ALA A 115 6.40 10.71 -0.76
C ALA A 115 6.24 9.20 -0.98
N PRO A 116 5.52 8.49 -0.08
CA PRO A 116 5.22 7.07 -0.27
C PRO A 116 4.40 6.81 -1.53
N PRO A 117 4.46 5.60 -2.12
CA PRO A 117 3.67 5.24 -3.29
C PRO A 117 2.17 5.51 -3.11
N LEU A 118 1.50 5.88 -4.20
CA LEU A 118 0.04 6.06 -4.20
C LEU A 118 -0.71 4.73 -4.12
N GLY A 119 -0.11 3.66 -4.64
CA GLY A 119 -0.67 2.32 -4.73
C GLY A 119 0.31 1.36 -5.43
N THR A 120 -0.01 0.08 -5.35
CA THR A 120 0.79 -1.02 -5.88
C THR A 120 -0.09 -1.88 -6.79
N ILE A 121 0.45 -2.32 -7.93
CA ILE A 121 -0.23 -3.20 -8.88
C ILE A 121 0.42 -4.58 -8.81
N LEU A 122 -0.31 -5.55 -8.27
CA LEU A 122 0.10 -6.95 -8.25
C LEU A 122 -0.55 -7.71 -9.40
N ARG A 123 0.26 -8.54 -10.07
CA ARG A 123 -0.19 -9.46 -11.10
C ARG A 123 0.24 -10.87 -10.75
N ALA A 124 -0.73 -11.74 -10.47
CA ALA A 124 -0.46 -13.17 -10.27
C ALA A 124 -0.05 -13.82 -11.61
N ARG A 125 1.09 -14.52 -11.60
CA ARG A 125 1.60 -15.31 -12.73
C ARG A 125 1.52 -16.80 -12.45
N VAL A 126 1.96 -17.18 -11.26
CA VAL A 126 1.86 -18.53 -10.70
C VAL A 126 1.28 -18.36 -9.32
N SER A 127 0.21 -19.10 -9.02
CA SER A 127 -0.41 -19.15 -7.71
C SER A 127 -0.65 -20.61 -7.35
N PRO A 128 -0.46 -21.02 -6.09
CA PRO A 128 -0.88 -22.35 -5.65
C PRO A 128 -2.41 -22.48 -5.72
N GLU A 129 -2.90 -23.72 -5.79
CA GLU A 129 -4.33 -24.03 -5.76
C GLU A 129 -4.97 -23.65 -4.41
N ILE A 130 -4.22 -23.83 -3.32
CA ILE A 130 -4.64 -23.50 -1.95
C ILE A 130 -3.51 -22.75 -1.25
N GLY A 131 -3.85 -21.64 -0.60
CA GLY A 131 -2.91 -20.75 0.09
C GLY A 131 -2.42 -19.60 -0.78
N GLY A 132 -1.62 -18.69 -0.20
CA GLY A 132 -1.12 -17.50 -0.91
C GLY A 132 -2.10 -16.33 -0.98
N ASP A 133 -3.20 -16.38 -0.23
CA ASP A 133 -4.14 -15.25 -0.12
C ASP A 133 -3.43 -13.99 0.40
N THR A 134 -3.77 -12.85 -0.18
CA THR A 134 -3.30 -11.54 0.28
C THR A 134 -4.45 -10.82 0.95
N LEU A 135 -4.27 -10.48 2.22
CA LEU A 135 -5.27 -9.69 2.94
C LEU A 135 -4.95 -8.20 2.79
N PHE A 136 -6.01 -7.41 2.67
CA PHE A 136 -5.95 -5.95 2.69
C PHE A 136 -6.82 -5.42 3.83
N SER A 137 -6.51 -4.23 4.36
CA SER A 137 -7.30 -3.61 5.43
C SER A 137 -7.55 -2.13 5.14
N SER A 138 -8.80 -1.69 5.32
CA SER A 138 -9.20 -0.30 5.12
C SER A 138 -8.75 0.56 6.29
N MET A 139 -7.67 1.29 6.08
CA MET A 139 -7.18 2.22 7.10
C MET A 139 -8.03 3.50 7.21
N THR A 140 -8.97 3.73 6.27
CA THR A 140 -10.03 4.75 6.43
C THR A 140 -11.13 4.24 7.37
N ALA A 141 -11.58 2.99 7.23
CA ALA A 141 -12.53 2.38 8.14
C ALA A 141 -11.95 2.20 9.55
N ALA A 142 -10.68 1.82 9.64
CA ALA A 142 -9.94 1.75 10.90
C ALA A 142 -9.94 3.09 11.65
N TYR A 143 -9.71 4.21 10.94
CA TYR A 143 -9.82 5.54 11.54
C TYR A 143 -11.26 5.89 11.93
N ALA A 144 -12.23 5.61 11.05
CA ALA A 144 -13.64 5.91 11.29
C ALA A 144 -14.19 5.19 12.54
N GLY A 145 -13.75 3.96 12.76
CA GLY A 145 -14.12 3.11 13.91
C GLY A 145 -13.46 3.49 15.24
N LEU A 146 -12.52 4.43 15.26
CA LEU A 146 -11.99 4.97 16.52
C LEU A 146 -13.06 5.79 17.26
N SER A 147 -12.99 5.79 18.59
CA SER A 147 -13.81 6.68 19.40
C SER A 147 -13.42 8.15 19.16
N GLU A 148 -14.37 9.07 19.31
CA GLU A 148 -14.09 10.50 19.15
C GLU A 148 -12.97 11.03 20.07
N PRO A 149 -12.88 10.62 21.36
CA PRO A 149 -11.72 10.97 22.18
C PRO A 149 -10.39 10.48 21.60
N MET A 150 -10.34 9.26 21.06
CA MET A 150 -9.13 8.73 20.44
C MET A 150 -8.77 9.51 19.17
N LYS A 151 -9.75 9.82 18.32
CA LYS A 151 -9.54 10.66 17.12
C LYS A 151 -8.98 12.03 17.46
N ARG A 152 -9.46 12.67 18.54
CA ARG A 152 -8.90 13.94 19.04
C ARG A 152 -7.50 13.77 19.60
N TYR A 153 -7.26 12.69 20.34
CA TYR A 153 -5.96 12.41 20.96
C TYR A 153 -4.85 12.28 19.92
N ILE A 154 -5.07 11.50 18.85
CA ILE A 154 -4.07 11.28 17.80
C ILE A 154 -4.02 12.40 16.74
N HIS A 155 -4.88 13.42 16.86
CA HIS A 155 -4.93 14.52 15.91
C HIS A 155 -3.65 15.36 16.00
N GLY A 156 -2.99 15.57 14.86
CA GLY A 156 -1.74 16.33 14.78
C GLY A 156 -0.49 15.57 15.23
N MET A 157 -0.62 14.33 15.70
CA MET A 157 0.54 13.49 15.99
C MET A 157 1.25 13.05 14.72
N GLU A 158 2.56 12.88 14.81
CA GLU A 158 3.41 12.37 13.73
C GLU A 158 4.16 11.12 14.20
N ALA A 159 4.26 10.13 13.31
CA ALA A 159 5.06 8.93 13.49
C ALA A 159 6.33 9.03 12.63
N LEU A 160 7.45 8.54 13.16
CA LEU A 160 8.69 8.40 12.40
C LEU A 160 8.64 7.09 11.62
N HIS A 161 8.87 7.15 10.32
CA HIS A 161 8.98 6.00 9.43
C HIS A 161 10.42 5.87 8.94
N ASP A 162 10.92 4.64 8.92
CA ASP A 162 12.28 4.28 8.53
C ASP A 162 12.27 2.99 7.72
N PHE A 163 13.33 2.72 6.96
CA PHE A 163 13.54 1.46 6.24
C PHE A 163 13.99 0.32 7.19
N LYS A 164 13.50 0.36 8.44
CA LYS A 164 13.77 -0.57 9.55
C LYS A 164 13.88 -2.05 9.13
N PRO A 165 12.98 -2.62 8.30
CA PRO A 165 13.04 -4.04 7.94
C PRO A 165 14.28 -4.44 7.14
N TRP A 166 14.92 -3.49 6.46
CA TRP A 166 16.10 -3.75 5.63
C TRP A 166 17.41 -3.41 6.34
N ARG A 167 17.36 -2.80 7.54
CA ARG A 167 18.57 -2.58 8.36
C ARG A 167 19.37 -3.87 8.63
N PRO A 168 18.76 -5.04 8.87
CA PRO A 168 19.50 -6.29 9.06
C PRO A 168 20.33 -6.76 7.85
N LEU A 169 20.08 -6.22 6.65
CA LEU A 169 20.93 -6.49 5.48
C LEU A 169 22.35 -5.92 5.63
N PHE A 170 22.56 -4.96 6.54
CA PHE A 170 23.83 -4.28 6.74
C PHE A 170 24.50 -4.77 8.04
N THR A 171 25.51 -5.62 7.88
CA THR A 171 26.32 -6.10 9.01
C THR A 171 27.30 -5.03 9.52
N SER A 172 28.07 -5.36 10.57
CA SER A 172 29.09 -4.46 11.16
C SER A 172 30.35 -4.27 10.29
N SER A 173 30.41 -4.86 9.08
CA SER A 173 31.56 -4.67 8.18
C SER A 173 31.64 -3.22 7.72
N GLU A 174 32.86 -2.72 7.49
CA GLU A 174 33.07 -1.33 7.06
C GLU A 174 32.34 -1.02 5.74
N ALA A 175 32.36 -1.95 4.79
CA ALA A 175 31.65 -1.83 3.52
C ALA A 175 30.13 -1.70 3.71
N HIS A 176 29.53 -2.52 4.57
CA HIS A 176 28.10 -2.45 4.86
C HIS A 176 27.73 -1.17 5.63
N GLN A 177 28.56 -0.74 6.58
CA GLN A 177 28.33 0.50 7.31
C GLN A 177 28.46 1.74 6.41
N LYS A 178 29.41 1.73 5.47
CA LYS A 178 29.49 2.77 4.43
C LYS A 178 28.23 2.77 3.59
N LYS A 179 27.78 1.59 3.14
CA LYS A 179 26.56 1.49 2.33
C LYS A 179 25.31 1.94 3.07
N LEU A 180 25.17 1.56 4.34
CA LEU A 180 24.07 1.99 5.19
C LEU A 180 24.02 3.51 5.29
N ARG A 181 25.15 4.19 5.53
CA ARG A 181 25.21 5.66 5.56
C ARG A 181 24.79 6.31 4.24
N GLU A 182 25.17 5.74 3.10
CA GLU A 182 24.72 6.24 1.78
C GLU A 182 23.20 6.13 1.62
N ILE A 183 22.63 5.03 2.11
CA ILE A 183 21.18 4.75 2.05
C ILE A 183 20.43 5.68 3.02
N GLU A 184 20.93 5.90 4.23
CA GLU A 184 20.36 6.85 5.20
C GLU A 184 20.39 8.29 4.68
N ALA A 185 21.46 8.67 3.96
CA ALA A 185 21.54 9.98 3.33
C ALA A 185 20.52 10.13 2.18
N ARG A 186 20.27 9.05 1.43
CA ARG A 186 19.32 9.05 0.31
C ARG A 186 17.86 8.95 0.76
N TRP A 187 17.59 8.19 1.81
CA TRP A 187 16.26 7.97 2.38
C TRP A 187 16.30 8.20 3.90
N PRO A 188 16.44 9.47 4.32
CA PRO A 188 16.43 9.79 5.74
C PRO A 188 15.06 9.45 6.34
N PRO A 189 14.99 9.06 7.62
CA PRO A 189 13.72 8.81 8.31
C PRO A 189 12.74 9.97 8.17
N GLN A 190 11.46 9.66 7.95
CA GLN A 190 10.43 10.63 7.63
C GLN A 190 9.39 10.71 8.73
N TRP A 191 9.00 11.92 9.09
CA TRP A 191 7.86 12.14 9.97
C TRP A 191 6.59 12.27 9.15
N HIS A 192 5.66 11.34 9.34
CA HIS A 192 4.37 11.35 8.68
C HIS A 192 3.24 11.55 9.69
N PRO A 193 2.17 12.27 9.35
CA PRO A 193 0.99 12.38 10.21
C PRO A 193 0.43 10.98 10.52
N VAL A 194 0.09 10.74 11.79
CA VAL A 194 -0.64 9.53 12.22
C VAL A 194 -2.03 9.49 11.59
N VAL A 195 -2.63 10.66 11.37
CA VAL A 195 -3.89 10.82 10.63
C VAL A 195 -3.61 11.60 9.36
N ARG A 196 -3.65 10.92 8.22
CA ARG A 196 -3.46 11.52 6.90
C ARG A 196 -4.83 11.79 6.24
N VAL A 197 -4.92 12.82 5.40
CA VAL A 197 -6.07 13.04 4.52
C VAL A 197 -5.71 12.52 3.13
N HIS A 198 -6.54 11.61 2.59
CA HIS A 198 -6.38 11.13 1.23
C HIS A 198 -6.59 12.29 0.24
N PRO A 199 -5.65 12.58 -0.68
CA PRO A 199 -5.69 13.79 -1.49
C PRO A 199 -6.90 13.86 -2.43
N ILE A 200 -7.38 12.71 -2.94
CA ILE A 200 -8.52 12.65 -3.87
C ILE A 200 -9.85 12.52 -3.11
N SER A 201 -10.03 11.47 -2.30
CA SER A 201 -11.31 11.23 -1.60
C SER A 201 -11.58 12.17 -0.41
N GLY A 202 -10.57 12.86 0.12
CA GLY A 202 -10.69 13.67 1.34
C GLY A 202 -10.92 12.88 2.63
N ARG A 203 -10.92 11.54 2.57
CA ARG A 203 -11.11 10.67 3.74
C ARG A 203 -9.87 10.68 4.63
N ARG A 204 -10.09 10.59 5.94
CA ARG A 204 -9.02 10.44 6.92
C ARG A 204 -8.57 8.98 7.00
N ILE A 205 -7.27 8.77 7.06
CA ILE A 205 -6.59 7.47 7.08
C ILE A 205 -5.77 7.38 8.36
N LEU A 206 -5.84 6.25 9.06
CA LEU A 206 -4.89 5.91 10.11
C LEU A 206 -3.58 5.44 9.45
N ASN A 207 -2.56 6.30 9.43
CA ASN A 207 -1.34 6.15 8.65
C ASN A 207 -0.17 5.66 9.50
N VAL A 208 -0.33 4.49 10.13
CA VAL A 208 0.69 3.85 10.97
C VAL A 208 0.68 2.34 10.76
N GLN A 209 1.85 1.70 10.80
CA GLN A 209 2.01 0.25 10.68
C GLN A 209 3.34 -0.22 11.31
N ALA A 210 3.41 -1.49 11.73
CA ALA A 210 4.51 -2.00 12.56
C ALA A 210 5.86 -2.16 11.86
N GLN A 211 5.84 -2.32 10.54
CA GLN A 211 7.00 -2.59 9.71
C GLN A 211 7.92 -1.37 9.53
N PHE A 212 7.38 -0.17 9.29
CA PHE A 212 8.19 1.06 9.11
C PHE A 212 8.09 2.07 10.25
N CYS A 213 7.01 2.11 11.02
CA CYS A 213 6.90 3.07 12.12
C CYS A 213 7.87 2.71 13.26
N VAL A 214 8.61 3.71 13.73
CA VAL A 214 9.60 3.60 14.80
C VAL A 214 9.06 4.16 16.11
N LYS A 215 8.55 5.40 16.09
CA LYS A 215 8.07 6.09 17.29
C LYS A 215 7.16 7.28 16.97
N LEU A 216 6.43 7.76 17.96
CA LEU A 216 5.67 9.01 17.91
C LEU A 216 6.51 10.21 18.36
N ARG A 217 6.33 11.35 17.68
CA ARG A 217 7.07 12.58 17.96
C ARG A 217 6.73 13.10 19.36
N GLY A 218 7.76 13.40 20.15
CA GLY A 218 7.61 14.07 21.45
C GLY A 218 7.11 13.18 22.59
N LEU A 219 6.87 11.90 22.36
CA LEU A 219 6.50 10.95 23.42
C LEU A 219 7.71 10.13 23.88
N ARG A 220 7.63 9.61 25.11
CA ARG A 220 8.56 8.59 25.57
C ARG A 220 8.35 7.29 24.78
N GLU A 221 9.37 6.44 24.77
CA GLU A 221 9.35 5.18 24.02
C GLU A 221 8.23 4.24 24.49
N ASP A 222 8.05 4.09 25.80
CA ASP A 222 6.99 3.27 26.41
C ASP A 222 5.58 3.75 26.05
N GLU A 223 5.35 5.06 26.10
CA GLU A 223 4.08 5.68 25.69
C GLU A 223 3.82 5.50 24.18
N SER A 224 4.82 5.80 23.37
CA SER A 224 4.79 5.66 21.91
C SER A 224 4.42 4.23 21.51
N ASP A 225 5.11 3.24 22.08
CA ASP A 225 4.90 1.83 21.80
C ASP A 225 3.48 1.36 22.14
N MET A 226 2.96 1.77 23.29
CA MET A 226 1.60 1.41 23.70
C MET A 226 0.56 1.95 22.72
N ILE A 227 0.69 3.22 22.33
CA ILE A 227 -0.24 3.87 21.40
C ILE A 227 -0.13 3.23 20.02
N LEU A 228 1.08 3.06 19.49
CA LEU A 228 1.32 2.48 18.18
C LEU A 228 0.78 1.05 18.10
N LYS A 229 1.03 0.20 19.10
CA LYS A 229 0.48 -1.17 19.15
C LYS A 229 -1.05 -1.17 19.11
N TYR A 230 -1.70 -0.27 19.84
CA TYR A 230 -3.15 -0.13 19.79
C TYR A 230 -3.62 0.27 18.38
N LEU A 231 -2.97 1.24 17.74
CA LEU A 231 -3.34 1.70 16.40
C LEU A 231 -3.08 0.62 15.33
N TYR A 232 -1.98 -0.12 15.39
CA TYR A 232 -1.71 -1.23 14.46
C TYR A 232 -2.77 -2.32 14.56
N SER A 233 -3.25 -2.62 15.78
CA SER A 233 -4.26 -3.66 15.99
C SER A 233 -5.56 -3.39 15.23
N ARG A 234 -5.83 -2.14 14.82
CA ARG A 234 -7.04 -1.79 14.07
C ARG A 234 -7.08 -2.50 12.71
N ALA A 235 -5.94 -2.73 12.06
CA ALA A 235 -5.88 -3.43 10.78
C ALA A 235 -6.42 -4.87 10.87
N ALA A 236 -6.30 -5.49 12.05
CA ALA A 236 -6.71 -6.86 12.33
C ALA A 236 -8.23 -7.03 12.61
N ILE A 237 -9.01 -5.94 12.58
CA ILE A 237 -10.47 -6.01 12.73
C ILE A 237 -11.08 -6.58 11.43
N PRO A 238 -11.79 -7.72 11.47
CA PRO A 238 -12.28 -8.40 10.26
C PRO A 238 -13.17 -7.55 9.36
N GLU A 239 -14.00 -6.68 9.96
CA GLU A 239 -14.91 -5.80 9.22
C GLU A 239 -14.18 -4.80 8.32
N TYR A 240 -12.90 -4.54 8.57
CA TYR A 240 -12.08 -3.64 7.77
C TYR A 240 -11.30 -4.37 6.68
N GLN A 241 -11.35 -5.70 6.64
CA GLN A 241 -10.49 -6.50 5.78
C GLN A 241 -11.16 -6.94 4.48
N LEU A 242 -10.33 -7.16 3.47
CA LEU A 242 -10.61 -7.94 2.27
C LEU A 242 -9.62 -9.10 2.23
N ARG A 243 -10.09 -10.29 1.90
CA ARG A 243 -9.29 -11.46 1.58
C ARG A 243 -9.60 -11.91 0.16
#